data_AF-A0A7Z0BUX9-F1
#
_entry.id   AF-A0A7Z0BUX9-F1
#
_cell.length_a   1.000
_cell.length_b   1.000
_cell.length_c   1.000
_cell.angle_alpha   90.00
_cell.angle_beta   90.00
_cell.angle_gamma   90.00
#
_symmetry.space_group_name_H-M   'P 1'
#
loop_
_entity.id
_entity.type
_entity.pdbx_description
1 polymer ?
#
loop_
_entity_poly.entity_id
_entity_poly.type
_entity_poly.pdbx_seq_one_letter_code
_entity_poly.pdbx_strand_id
1 'polypeptide(L)'
;MASANRAGWQSGMRAMMSTLSRRNLIASGLGAALAGCASPRFSGGPSIVSGAAYGFGELKPLDLSVENLVRITVCTRPFRPAGPRLDAVNVGDRLMVHNYGHGGSGWSLSWGYAEAVHDLLAVERPRSVAVLGAGCIGLTTAIALAETGAKVTIFAREFPMESPSARATGVWSPSSRIGLEAAVSPGFAARWEVLARNSYARHLRYVGRIGAPVEFTPRFYVRSARSDPPLVAPPRDGDDFLALD
;
A
#
# COMPACT_ATOMS: atom_id res chain seq x y z
N MET A 1 34.08 44.76 4.51
CA MET A 1 33.94 45.45 5.80
C MET A 1 32.94 44.67 6.66
N ALA A 2 33.45 44.20 7.80
CA ALA A 2 32.81 43.71 9.03
C ALA A 2 31.56 42.81 8.95
N SER A 3 31.54 41.57 9.47
CA SER A 3 31.86 41.11 10.84
C SER A 3 30.87 41.62 11.91
N ALA A 4 29.84 40.82 12.20
CA ALA A 4 29.13 40.59 13.48
C ALA A 4 27.79 39.92 13.11
N ASN A 5 27.22 38.90 13.75
CA ASN A 5 27.27 38.52 15.15
C ASN A 5 26.89 37.01 15.23
N ARG A 6 27.89 36.11 15.31
CA ARG A 6 27.69 34.65 15.37
C ARG A 6 27.76 34.11 16.82
N ALA A 7 27.71 35.01 17.82
CA ALA A 7 27.99 34.70 19.22
C ALA A 7 26.75 34.46 20.11
N GLY A 8 25.53 34.78 19.64
CA GLY A 8 24.30 34.63 20.45
C GLY A 8 23.69 33.21 20.47
N TRP A 9 24.06 32.34 19.53
CA TRP A 9 23.43 31.03 19.37
C TRP A 9 24.17 29.88 20.08
N GLN A 10 25.38 30.13 20.61
CA GLN A 10 26.20 29.09 21.25
C GLN A 10 26.14 29.08 22.79
N SER A 11 25.49 30.05 23.45
CA SER A 11 25.33 30.05 24.92
C SER A 11 24.04 29.37 25.39
N GLY A 12 22.98 29.30 24.57
CA GLY A 12 21.71 28.67 24.91
C GLY A 12 21.71 27.13 24.92
N MET A 13 22.65 26.50 24.21
CA MET A 13 22.74 25.02 24.12
C MET A 13 23.70 24.39 25.15
N ARG A 14 24.43 25.19 25.94
CA ARG A 14 25.35 24.67 26.98
C ARG A 14 24.72 24.57 28.37
N ALA A 15 23.51 25.10 28.60
CA ALA A 15 22.81 25.02 29.87
C ALA A 15 21.88 23.78 30.02
N MET A 16 21.80 22.91 29.00
CA MET A 16 20.93 21.72 29.01
C MET A 16 21.69 20.40 28.79
N MET A 17 22.98 20.37 29.11
CA MET A 17 23.82 19.15 29.04
C MET A 17 24.79 19.03 30.22
N SER A 18 24.38 19.41 31.43
CA SER A 18 25.22 19.26 32.62
C SER A 18 24.46 18.84 33.88
N THR A 19 23.92 17.62 33.91
CA THR A 19 23.61 16.92 35.17
C THR A 19 23.31 15.43 34.94
N LEU A 20 24.24 14.66 34.38
CA LEU A 20 24.27 13.21 34.59
C LEU A 20 25.73 12.75 34.75
N SER A 21 26.19 12.74 36.00
CA SER A 21 27.49 12.21 36.40
C SER A 21 27.53 10.70 36.21
N ARG A 22 28.59 10.19 35.56
CA ARG A 22 28.87 8.77 35.29
C ARG A 22 29.07 7.88 36.54
N ARG A 23 28.75 8.35 37.75
CA ARG A 23 29.00 7.64 39.01
C ARG A 23 27.78 7.00 39.69
N ASN A 24 26.58 7.11 39.13
CA ASN A 24 25.36 6.48 39.71
C ASN A 24 24.78 5.29 38.91
N LEU A 25 25.53 4.70 37.97
CA LEU A 25 25.05 3.58 37.15
C LEU A 25 25.43 2.17 37.65
N ILE A 26 25.96 2.03 38.88
CA ILE A 26 26.31 0.71 39.46
C ILE A 26 25.71 0.55 40.88
N ALA A 27 24.44 0.93 41.06
CA ALA A 27 23.71 0.68 42.31
C ALA A 27 22.24 0.29 42.10
N SER A 28 21.90 -0.29 40.95
CA SER A 28 20.54 -0.82 40.66
C SER A 28 20.57 -2.23 40.08
N GLY A 29 21.72 -2.89 40.06
CA GLY A 29 21.98 -4.12 39.29
C GLY A 29 21.74 -5.45 40.02
N LEU A 30 21.14 -5.48 41.21
CA LEU A 30 21.02 -6.73 42.00
C LEU A 30 19.65 -6.98 42.65
N GLY A 31 18.58 -6.36 42.13
CA GLY A 31 17.22 -6.49 42.69
C GLY A 31 16.12 -6.97 41.73
N ALA A 32 16.40 -7.20 40.44
CA ALA A 32 15.37 -7.47 39.43
C ALA A 32 15.59 -8.76 38.63
N ALA A 33 16.26 -9.76 39.20
CA ALA A 33 16.58 -11.02 38.51
C ALA A 33 15.54 -12.14 38.68
N LEU A 34 14.32 -11.86 39.15
CA LEU A 34 13.26 -12.89 39.29
C LEU A 34 11.87 -12.49 38.74
N ALA A 35 11.73 -11.40 37.99
CA ALA A 35 10.45 -11.00 37.37
C ALA A 35 10.41 -11.24 35.84
N GLY A 36 11.26 -12.12 35.32
CA GLY A 36 11.38 -12.40 33.89
C GLY A 36 10.72 -13.71 33.47
N CYS A 37 9.40 -13.83 33.57
CA CYS A 37 8.59 -14.89 32.93
C CYS A 37 7.10 -14.54 32.83
N ALA A 38 6.75 -13.24 32.77
CA ALA A 38 5.38 -12.83 32.49
C ALA A 38 5.34 -12.16 31.12
N SER A 39 4.86 -12.88 30.10
CA SER A 39 4.35 -12.25 28.87
C SER A 39 3.40 -11.13 29.29
N PRO A 40 3.45 -9.93 28.68
CA PRO A 40 2.47 -8.90 28.95
C PRO A 40 1.10 -9.50 28.61
N ARG A 41 0.31 -9.79 29.63
CA ARG A 41 -1.10 -10.13 29.45
C ARG A 41 -1.77 -8.82 29.07
N PHE A 42 -1.98 -8.61 27.78
CA PHE A 42 -2.99 -7.67 27.32
C PHE A 42 -4.34 -8.19 27.85
N SER A 43 -4.76 -7.69 29.01
CA SER A 43 -6.10 -7.94 29.58
C SER A 43 -7.16 -6.98 29.02
N GLY A 44 -6.82 -6.23 27.97
CA GLY A 44 -7.82 -5.58 27.13
C GLY A 44 -8.37 -6.61 26.15
N GLY A 45 -9.59 -7.10 26.39
CA GLY A 45 -10.40 -7.60 25.29
C GLY A 45 -10.48 -6.54 24.18
N PRO A 46 -10.84 -6.89 22.93
CA PRO A 46 -11.09 -5.89 21.91
C PRO A 46 -12.06 -4.87 22.50
N SER A 47 -11.58 -3.65 22.75
CA SER A 47 -12.46 -2.55 23.07
C SER A 47 -13.17 -2.26 21.76
N ILE A 48 -14.26 -2.98 21.50
CA ILE A 48 -15.27 -2.52 20.58
C ILE A 48 -15.67 -1.18 21.17
N VAL A 49 -15.21 -0.10 20.55
CA VAL A 49 -15.77 1.22 20.79
C VAL A 49 -17.26 1.07 20.54
N SER A 50 -18.00 0.92 21.63
CA SER A 50 -19.43 0.66 21.64
C SER A 50 -20.13 1.85 21.00
N GLY A 51 -20.72 1.61 19.84
CA GLY A 51 -21.97 2.23 19.39
C GLY A 51 -22.00 3.72 18.97
N ALA A 52 -20.97 4.53 19.18
CA ALA A 52 -21.12 6.00 19.04
C ALA A 52 -20.06 6.75 18.22
N ALA A 53 -19.17 6.09 17.47
CA ALA A 53 -18.20 6.84 16.65
C ALA A 53 -18.85 7.56 15.45
N TYR A 54 -20.00 7.07 14.98
CA TYR A 54 -20.75 7.65 13.87
C TYR A 54 -22.25 7.65 14.18
N GLY A 55 -22.79 8.80 14.57
CA GLY A 55 -24.23 9.02 14.57
C GLY A 55 -24.67 9.46 13.18
N PHE A 56 -25.13 8.53 12.35
CA PHE A 56 -25.86 8.91 11.15
C PHE A 56 -27.29 9.22 11.59
N GLY A 57 -27.78 10.40 11.23
CA GLY A 57 -29.21 10.66 11.29
C GLY A 57 -29.97 9.72 10.35
N GLU A 58 -31.28 9.92 10.20
CA GLU A 58 -32.04 9.20 9.19
C GLU A 58 -31.46 9.45 7.79
N LEU A 59 -30.92 8.41 7.16
CA LEU A 59 -30.42 8.49 5.79
C LEU A 59 -31.62 8.71 4.88
N LYS A 60 -31.68 9.88 4.25
CA LYS A 60 -32.66 10.12 3.20
C LYS A 60 -32.44 9.10 2.07
N PRO A 61 -33.52 8.51 1.50
CA PRO A 61 -33.38 7.66 0.32
C PRO A 61 -32.58 8.36 -0.77
N LEU A 62 -31.59 7.68 -1.32
CA LEU A 62 -30.82 8.18 -2.46
C LEU A 62 -31.70 8.15 -3.71
N ASP A 63 -31.76 9.25 -4.44
CA ASP A 63 -32.38 9.28 -5.77
C ASP A 63 -31.39 8.70 -6.81
N LEU A 64 -31.55 7.40 -7.06
CA LEU A 64 -30.73 6.62 -8.00
C LEU A 64 -31.30 6.60 -9.42
N SER A 65 -32.17 7.55 -9.77
CA SER A 65 -32.71 7.70 -11.12
C SER A 65 -31.60 7.90 -12.15
N VAL A 66 -31.76 7.35 -13.35
CA VAL A 66 -30.75 7.44 -14.42
C VAL A 66 -30.57 8.88 -14.91
N GLU A 67 -31.58 9.72 -14.69
CA GLU A 67 -31.59 11.15 -14.92
C GLU A 67 -30.54 11.89 -14.08
N ASN A 68 -30.16 11.34 -12.92
CA ASN A 68 -29.10 11.88 -12.06
C ASN A 68 -27.70 11.35 -12.41
N LEU A 69 -27.54 10.60 -13.50
CA LEU A 69 -26.25 10.04 -13.89
C LEU A 69 -25.31 11.15 -14.40
N VAL A 70 -24.29 11.48 -13.60
CA VAL A 70 -23.30 12.51 -13.96
C VAL A 70 -22.27 11.99 -14.97
N ARG A 71 -21.80 10.74 -14.80
CA ARG A 71 -20.74 10.16 -15.63
C ARG A 71 -20.70 8.64 -15.57
N ILE A 72 -20.45 8.00 -16.72
CA ILE A 72 -20.02 6.60 -16.80
C ILE A 72 -18.52 6.57 -17.06
N THR A 73 -17.77 5.82 -16.24
CA THR A 73 -16.34 5.59 -16.45
C THR A 73 -16.09 4.09 -16.56
N VAL A 74 -15.45 3.67 -17.65
CA VAL A 74 -15.11 2.27 -17.91
C VAL A 74 -13.60 2.15 -18.07
N CYS A 75 -13.01 1.15 -17.42
CA CYS A 75 -11.60 0.82 -17.53
C CYS A 75 -11.45 -0.70 -17.64
N THR A 76 -10.55 -1.16 -18.50
CA THR A 76 -10.15 -2.58 -18.57
C THR A 76 -9.14 -2.88 -17.48
N ARG A 77 -9.40 -3.90 -16.66
CA ARG A 77 -8.42 -4.40 -15.68
C ARG A 77 -7.40 -5.28 -16.39
N PRO A 78 -6.08 -5.10 -16.17
CA PRO A 78 -5.05 -5.93 -16.77
C PRO A 78 -4.97 -7.27 -16.03
N PHE A 79 -5.99 -8.11 -16.18
CA PHE A 79 -6.07 -9.42 -15.55
C PHE A 79 -5.18 -10.44 -16.26
N ARG A 80 -4.63 -11.39 -15.50
CA ARG A 80 -3.95 -12.58 -16.01
C ARG A 80 -4.46 -13.80 -15.26
N PRO A 81 -4.78 -14.92 -15.95
CA PRO A 81 -5.19 -16.14 -15.28
C PRO A 81 -4.21 -16.64 -14.22
N ALA A 82 -2.90 -16.64 -14.53
CA ALA A 82 -1.86 -17.06 -13.59
C ALA A 82 -1.48 -15.99 -12.54
N GLY A 83 -2.23 -14.89 -12.44
CA GLY A 83 -1.90 -13.72 -11.64
C GLY A 83 -0.79 -12.83 -12.22
N PRO A 84 -0.28 -11.85 -11.47
CA PRO A 84 0.70 -10.90 -11.99
C PRO A 84 2.00 -11.60 -12.36
N ARG A 85 2.59 -11.17 -13.47
CA ARG A 85 3.91 -11.64 -13.91
C ARG A 85 4.99 -10.79 -13.25
N LEU A 86 5.84 -11.45 -12.47
CA LEU A 86 7.04 -10.89 -11.85
C LEU A 86 8.21 -11.85 -12.04
N ASP A 87 9.06 -11.56 -13.01
CA ASP A 87 10.25 -12.32 -13.37
C ASP A 87 11.25 -11.42 -14.09
N ALA A 88 12.53 -11.78 -14.02
CA ALA A 88 13.61 -11.09 -14.70
C ALA A 88 14.17 -11.96 -15.83
N VAL A 89 14.30 -11.40 -17.02
CA VAL A 89 14.80 -12.08 -18.22
C VAL A 89 15.80 -11.20 -18.94
N ASN A 90 16.85 -11.80 -19.49
CA ASN A 90 17.77 -11.08 -20.37
C ASN A 90 17.18 -10.98 -21.78
N VAL A 91 17.06 -9.75 -22.28
CA VAL A 91 16.64 -9.44 -23.64
C VAL A 91 17.78 -8.70 -24.32
N GLY A 92 18.55 -9.44 -25.13
CA GLY A 92 19.82 -8.95 -25.67
C GLY A 92 20.81 -8.65 -24.55
N ASP A 93 21.33 -7.43 -24.52
CA ASP A 93 22.28 -6.92 -23.52
C ASP A 93 21.60 -6.27 -22.30
N ARG A 94 20.28 -6.37 -22.17
CA ARG A 94 19.51 -5.71 -21.12
C ARG A 94 18.76 -6.71 -20.25
N LEU A 95 18.78 -6.47 -18.94
CA LEU A 95 17.89 -7.13 -18.01
C LEU A 95 16.50 -6.47 -18.08
N MET A 96 15.48 -7.26 -18.39
CA MET A 96 14.08 -6.85 -18.37
C MET A 96 13.37 -7.50 -17.19
N VAL A 97 12.81 -6.69 -16.29
CA VAL A 97 11.94 -7.17 -15.22
C VAL A 97 10.50 -6.94 -15.60
N HIS A 98 9.73 -8.02 -15.70
CA HIS A 98 8.29 -7.94 -15.89
C HIS A 98 7.63 -7.60 -14.56
N ASN A 99 6.68 -6.66 -14.58
CA ASN A 99 5.86 -6.31 -13.43
C ASN A 99 4.49 -5.84 -13.93
N TYR A 100 3.63 -6.78 -14.36
CA TYR A 100 2.33 -6.47 -14.96
C TYR A 100 1.29 -7.55 -14.70
N GLY A 101 0.01 -7.26 -14.99
CA GLY A 101 -1.06 -8.25 -14.85
C GLY A 101 -1.77 -8.25 -13.50
N HIS A 102 -1.91 -7.07 -12.87
CA HIS A 102 -2.39 -6.92 -11.49
C HIS A 102 -3.91 -6.99 -11.29
N GLY A 103 -4.68 -7.25 -12.34
CA GLY A 103 -6.13 -7.42 -12.23
C GLY A 103 -6.81 -6.23 -11.54
N GLY A 104 -7.65 -6.52 -10.55
CA GLY A 104 -8.32 -5.50 -9.74
C GLY A 104 -7.52 -4.98 -8.55
N SER A 105 -6.40 -5.61 -8.22
CA SER A 105 -5.64 -5.35 -6.98
C SER A 105 -4.43 -4.42 -7.16
N GLY A 106 -4.26 -3.80 -8.35
CA GLY A 106 -3.08 -3.02 -8.69
C GLY A 106 -2.71 -1.93 -7.69
N TRP A 107 -3.69 -1.14 -7.22
CA TRP A 107 -3.43 -0.13 -6.17
C TRP A 107 -3.06 -0.74 -4.83
N SER A 108 -3.71 -1.84 -4.41
CA SER A 108 -3.43 -2.46 -3.12
C SER A 108 -2.06 -3.13 -3.07
N LEU A 109 -1.57 -3.66 -4.20
CA LEU A 109 -0.33 -4.45 -4.26
C LEU A 109 0.85 -3.69 -4.89
N SER A 110 0.64 -2.42 -5.30
CA SER A 110 1.63 -1.63 -6.06
C SER A 110 2.97 -1.49 -5.35
N TRP A 111 2.98 -1.25 -4.03
CA TRP A 111 4.21 -1.11 -3.26
C TRP A 111 4.88 -2.45 -2.98
N GLY A 112 4.12 -3.49 -2.69
CA GLY A 112 4.66 -4.83 -2.48
C GLY A 112 5.39 -5.35 -3.72
N TYR A 113 4.79 -5.21 -4.90
CA TYR A 113 5.45 -5.58 -6.16
C TYR A 113 6.61 -4.65 -6.52
N ALA A 114 6.55 -3.36 -6.18
CA ALA A 114 7.69 -2.45 -6.37
C ALA A 114 8.91 -2.87 -5.53
N GLU A 115 8.70 -3.27 -4.28
CA GLU A 115 9.74 -3.80 -3.41
C GLU A 115 10.26 -5.16 -3.89
N ALA A 116 9.40 -6.03 -4.42
CA ALA A 116 9.84 -7.29 -5.00
C ALA A 116 10.69 -7.10 -6.28
N VAL A 117 10.42 -6.06 -7.08
CA VAL A 117 11.30 -5.67 -8.20
C VAL A 117 12.67 -5.20 -7.68
N HIS A 118 12.70 -4.43 -6.59
CA HIS A 118 13.94 -4.05 -5.95
C HIS A 118 14.78 -5.27 -5.54
N ASP A 119 14.15 -6.28 -4.95
CA ASP A 119 14.83 -7.50 -4.50
C ASP A 119 15.40 -8.31 -5.68
N LEU A 120 14.69 -8.37 -6.81
CA LEU A 120 15.21 -8.98 -8.04
C LEU A 120 16.44 -8.25 -8.60
N LEU A 121 16.58 -6.95 -8.33
CA LEU A 121 17.68 -6.12 -8.81
C LEU A 121 18.78 -5.91 -7.76
N ALA A 122 18.68 -6.55 -6.59
CA ALA A 122 19.58 -6.34 -5.46
C ALA A 122 21.05 -6.70 -5.76
N VAL A 123 21.28 -7.61 -6.71
CA VAL A 123 22.60 -8.03 -7.19
C VAL A 123 23.15 -7.05 -8.22
N GLU A 124 22.39 -6.76 -9.28
CA GLU A 124 22.84 -5.92 -10.40
C GLU A 124 23.00 -4.45 -10.01
N ARG A 125 22.17 -3.95 -9.09
CA ARG A 125 22.18 -2.55 -8.59
C ARG A 125 22.38 -1.51 -9.70
N PRO A 126 21.46 -1.48 -10.69
CA PRO A 126 21.63 -0.64 -11.86
C PRO A 126 21.65 0.85 -11.49
N ARG A 127 22.61 1.60 -12.04
CA ARG A 127 22.68 3.06 -11.87
C ARG A 127 21.60 3.81 -12.65
N SER A 128 21.03 3.18 -13.68
CA SER A 128 19.98 3.76 -14.51
C SER A 128 18.94 2.72 -14.87
N VAL A 129 17.66 3.06 -14.72
CA VAL A 129 16.54 2.16 -15.02
C VAL A 129 15.51 2.88 -15.90
N ALA A 130 15.02 2.18 -16.92
CA ALA A 130 13.86 2.59 -17.69
C ALA A 130 12.62 1.87 -17.15
N VAL A 131 11.60 2.62 -16.76
CA VAL A 131 10.30 2.07 -16.33
C VAL A 131 9.30 2.29 -17.45
N LEU A 132 8.65 1.21 -17.90
CA LEU A 132 7.64 1.26 -18.95
C LEU A 132 6.25 1.35 -18.32
N GLY A 133 5.59 2.50 -18.49
CA GLY A 133 4.25 2.77 -17.98
C GLY A 133 4.24 3.71 -16.76
N ALA A 134 3.24 4.59 -16.74
CA ALA A 134 3.01 5.57 -15.67
C ALA A 134 1.68 5.34 -14.92
N GLY A 135 1.19 4.10 -14.90
CA GLY A 135 0.11 3.68 -14.00
C GLY A 135 0.61 3.46 -12.57
N CYS A 136 -0.28 3.07 -11.66
CA CYS A 136 0.08 2.91 -10.24
C CYS A 136 1.30 1.99 -10.02
N ILE A 137 1.37 0.85 -10.71
CA ILE A 137 2.49 -0.10 -10.65
C ILE A 137 3.80 0.53 -11.14
N GLY A 138 3.75 1.24 -12.26
CA GLY A 138 4.94 1.89 -12.85
C GLY A 138 5.47 3.00 -11.96
N LEU A 139 4.58 3.84 -11.43
CA LEU A 139 4.96 4.95 -10.55
C LEU A 139 5.52 4.47 -9.20
N THR A 140 4.90 3.48 -8.55
CA THR A 140 5.45 2.94 -7.29
C THR A 140 6.78 2.24 -7.52
N THR A 141 6.93 1.51 -8.62
CA THR A 141 8.22 0.88 -9.00
C THR A 141 9.27 1.95 -9.27
N ALA A 142 8.94 3.00 -10.01
CA ALA A 142 9.85 4.11 -10.28
C ALA A 142 10.31 4.80 -8.99
N ILE A 143 9.40 5.04 -8.04
CA ILE A 143 9.74 5.63 -6.73
C ILE A 143 10.64 4.69 -5.93
N ALA A 144 10.28 3.41 -5.79
CA ALA A 144 11.06 2.44 -5.04
C ALA A 144 12.49 2.29 -5.60
N LEU A 145 12.65 2.31 -6.93
CA LEU A 145 13.97 2.27 -7.57
C LEU A 145 14.72 3.59 -7.43
N ALA A 146 14.06 4.74 -7.52
CA ALA A 146 14.70 6.03 -7.27
C ALA A 146 15.22 6.16 -5.84
N GLU A 147 14.54 5.56 -4.85
CA GLU A 147 14.98 5.51 -3.44
C GLU A 147 16.31 4.76 -3.25
N THR A 148 16.71 3.91 -4.20
CA THR A 148 18.04 3.25 -4.19
C THR A 148 19.17 4.15 -4.68
N GLY A 149 18.85 5.34 -5.21
CA GLY A 149 19.79 6.23 -5.89
C GLY A 149 19.92 5.98 -7.40
N ALA A 150 19.15 5.05 -7.97
CA ALA A 150 19.13 4.83 -9.42
C ALA A 150 18.50 6.02 -10.15
N LYS A 151 19.06 6.39 -11.31
CA LYS A 151 18.44 7.35 -12.23
C LYS A 151 17.29 6.67 -12.98
N VAL A 152 16.06 7.02 -12.62
CA VAL A 152 14.86 6.45 -13.25
C VAL A 152 14.34 7.33 -14.38
N THR A 153 14.07 6.72 -15.53
CA THR A 153 13.36 7.36 -16.67
C THR A 153 12.06 6.61 -16.93
N ILE A 154 10.93 7.31 -16.89
CA ILE A 154 9.61 6.71 -17.16
C ILE A 154 9.26 6.95 -18.62
N PHE A 155 8.98 5.86 -19.34
CA PHE A 155 8.43 5.91 -20.69
C PHE A 155 6.97 5.50 -20.62
N ALA A 156 6.07 6.43 -20.91
CA ALA A 156 4.64 6.20 -20.89
C ALA A 156 3.99 6.81 -22.13
N ARG A 157 2.91 6.18 -22.61
CA ARG A 157 2.11 6.71 -23.72
C ARG A 157 1.35 7.97 -23.34
N GLU A 158 0.89 8.02 -22.09
CA GLU A 158 0.02 9.06 -21.54
C GLU A 158 0.62 9.59 -20.24
N PHE A 159 0.26 10.82 -19.86
CA PHE A 159 0.68 11.35 -18.56
C PHE A 159 0.01 10.58 -17.40
N PRO A 160 0.64 10.54 -16.21
CA PRO A 160 0.08 9.85 -15.04
C PRO A 160 -1.40 10.15 -14.77
N MET A 161 -1.79 11.41 -14.88
CA MET A 161 -3.15 11.90 -14.62
C MET A 161 -4.18 11.47 -15.67
N GLU A 162 -3.72 11.06 -16.85
CA GLU A 162 -4.57 10.63 -17.96
C GLU A 162 -4.72 9.10 -18.01
N SER A 163 -3.88 8.39 -17.24
CA SER A 163 -3.86 6.93 -17.19
C SER A 163 -5.17 6.34 -16.61
N PRO A 164 -5.56 5.11 -17.00
CA PRO A 164 -6.67 4.41 -16.36
C PRO A 164 -6.51 4.25 -14.83
N SER A 165 -5.28 4.21 -14.33
CA SER A 165 -5.01 4.15 -12.88
C SER A 165 -5.47 5.40 -12.15
N ALA A 166 -5.34 6.59 -12.75
CA ALA A 166 -5.79 7.85 -12.17
C ALA A 166 -7.33 7.96 -12.10
N ARG A 167 -8.04 7.18 -12.92
CA ARG A 167 -9.51 7.09 -12.90
C ARG A 167 -10.04 6.05 -11.90
N ALA A 168 -9.17 5.24 -11.31
CA ALA A 168 -9.57 4.24 -10.33
C ALA A 168 -9.81 4.90 -8.96
N THR A 169 -10.81 4.42 -8.22
CA THR A 169 -11.16 4.93 -6.89
C THR A 169 -10.02 4.81 -5.87
N GLY A 170 -9.12 3.85 -6.03
CA GLY A 170 -7.99 3.66 -5.11
C GLY A 170 -8.41 3.17 -3.73
N VAL A 171 -9.13 2.04 -3.66
CA VAL A 171 -9.51 1.41 -2.39
C VAL A 171 -8.63 0.19 -2.09
N TRP A 172 -8.40 -0.07 -0.81
CA TRP A 172 -7.77 -1.30 -0.36
C TRP A 172 -8.68 -2.50 -0.66
N SER A 173 -8.31 -3.29 -1.66
CA SER A 173 -9.05 -4.45 -2.19
C SER A 173 -8.08 -5.53 -2.70
N PRO A 174 -7.22 -6.09 -1.82
CA PRO A 174 -6.11 -6.95 -2.23
C PRO A 174 -6.54 -8.27 -2.87
N SER A 175 -7.80 -8.70 -2.75
CA SER A 175 -8.34 -9.92 -3.34
C SER A 175 -9.15 -9.71 -4.64
N SER A 176 -9.14 -8.52 -5.23
CA SER A 176 -9.95 -8.25 -6.43
C SER A 176 -9.35 -8.83 -7.71
N ARG A 177 -9.89 -9.98 -8.18
CA ARG A 177 -9.55 -10.62 -9.48
C ARG A 177 -8.03 -10.83 -9.63
N ILE A 178 -7.47 -11.67 -8.77
CA ILE A 178 -6.01 -11.84 -8.60
C ILE A 178 -5.40 -12.98 -9.42
N GLY A 179 -6.24 -13.89 -9.92
CA GLY A 179 -5.88 -15.04 -10.74
C GLY A 179 -7.09 -15.98 -10.85
N LEU A 180 -6.98 -17.03 -11.68
CA LEU A 180 -7.91 -18.16 -11.68
C LEU A 180 -7.31 -19.28 -10.84
N GLU A 181 -8.15 -19.95 -10.05
CA GLU A 181 -7.74 -21.03 -9.14
C GLU A 181 -6.95 -22.12 -9.88
N ALA A 182 -7.43 -22.53 -11.05
CA ALA A 182 -6.78 -23.55 -11.88
C ALA A 182 -5.46 -23.12 -12.55
N ALA A 183 -5.13 -21.82 -12.57
CA ALA A 183 -4.01 -21.27 -13.33
C ALA A 183 -2.87 -20.71 -12.47
N VAL A 184 -3.11 -20.45 -11.18
CA VAL A 184 -2.07 -19.94 -10.28
C VAL A 184 -1.10 -21.04 -9.88
N SER A 185 0.18 -20.69 -9.75
CA SER A 185 1.20 -21.64 -9.30
C SER A 185 1.02 -22.03 -7.82
N PRO A 186 1.48 -23.22 -7.39
CA PRO A 186 1.65 -23.52 -5.98
C PRO A 186 2.41 -22.41 -5.24
N GLY A 187 1.99 -22.10 -4.01
CA GLY A 187 2.57 -21.03 -3.19
C GLY A 187 2.18 -19.59 -3.58
N PHE A 188 1.29 -19.41 -4.56
CA PHE A 188 0.79 -18.08 -4.94
C PHE A 188 0.18 -17.33 -3.76
N ALA A 189 -0.70 -17.97 -2.99
CA ALA A 189 -1.38 -17.37 -1.83
C ALA A 189 -0.37 -16.82 -0.79
N ALA A 190 0.62 -17.62 -0.42
CA ALA A 190 1.65 -17.21 0.54
C ALA A 190 2.48 -16.03 0.03
N ARG A 191 2.90 -16.05 -1.24
CA ARG A 191 3.59 -14.91 -1.86
C ARG A 191 2.70 -13.67 -1.89
N TRP A 192 1.42 -13.83 -2.26
CA TRP A 192 0.46 -12.73 -2.32
C TRP A 192 0.29 -12.06 -0.95
N GLU A 193 0.17 -12.86 0.11
CA GLU A 193 0.05 -12.36 1.48
C GLU A 193 1.25 -11.51 1.88
N VAL A 194 2.47 -11.99 1.62
CA VAL A 194 3.71 -11.23 1.91
C VAL A 194 3.71 -9.89 1.17
N LEU A 195 3.43 -9.91 -0.13
CA LEU A 195 3.40 -8.68 -0.94
C LEU A 195 2.28 -7.72 -0.48
N ALA A 196 1.12 -8.25 -0.10
CA ALA A 196 0.01 -7.45 0.41
C ALA A 196 0.37 -6.81 1.75
N ARG A 197 1.00 -7.54 2.67
CA ARG A 197 1.45 -7.02 3.97
C ARG A 197 2.51 -5.93 3.81
N ASN A 198 3.50 -6.15 2.94
CA ASN A 198 4.53 -5.16 2.62
C ASN A 198 3.90 -3.88 2.02
N SER A 199 2.99 -4.07 1.05
CA SER A 199 2.29 -2.96 0.43
C SER A 199 1.44 -2.18 1.44
N TYR A 200 0.73 -2.88 2.33
CA TYR A 200 -0.06 -2.25 3.39
C TYR A 200 0.83 -1.43 4.33
N ALA A 201 1.94 -2.01 4.80
CA ALA A 201 2.90 -1.33 5.66
C ALA A 201 3.48 -0.07 4.99
N ARG A 202 3.72 -0.11 3.67
CA ARG A 202 4.16 1.06 2.90
C ARG A 202 3.06 2.12 2.77
N HIS A 203 1.81 1.73 2.51
CA HIS A 203 0.66 2.64 2.48
C HIS A 203 0.47 3.38 3.81
N LEU A 204 0.64 2.70 4.95
CA LEU A 204 0.52 3.32 6.28
C LEU A 204 1.48 4.51 6.49
N ARG A 205 2.63 4.55 5.81
CA ARG A 205 3.59 5.67 5.90
C ARG A 205 3.06 6.97 5.28
N TYR A 206 2.00 6.87 4.47
CA TYR A 206 1.35 7.99 3.79
C TYR A 206 0.12 8.51 4.54
N VAL A 207 -0.36 7.78 5.57
CA VAL A 207 -1.45 8.25 6.42
C VAL A 207 -1.03 9.51 7.18
N GLY A 208 -1.88 10.54 7.15
CA GLY A 208 -1.62 11.82 7.81
C GLY A 208 -0.60 12.72 7.08
N ARG A 209 -0.18 12.37 5.87
CA ARG A 209 0.66 13.26 5.03
C ARG A 209 -0.18 14.36 4.39
N ILE A 210 0.48 15.47 4.04
CA ILE A 210 -0.14 16.60 3.33
C ILE A 210 -0.76 16.08 2.02
N GLY A 211 -2.00 16.51 1.76
CA GLY A 211 -2.79 16.06 0.60
C GLY A 211 -3.53 14.75 0.82
N ALA A 212 -3.49 14.17 2.03
CA ALA A 212 -4.17 12.92 2.40
C ALA A 212 -4.04 11.80 1.34
N PRO A 213 -2.81 11.47 0.89
CA PRO A 213 -2.62 10.49 -0.18
C PRO A 213 -3.14 9.08 0.16
N VAL A 214 -3.23 8.76 1.46
CA VAL A 214 -3.88 7.56 1.99
C VAL A 214 -4.65 7.94 3.24
N GLU A 215 -5.90 7.53 3.33
CA GLU A 215 -6.77 7.76 4.48
C GLU A 215 -7.65 6.54 4.79
N PHE A 216 -8.04 6.43 6.07
CA PHE A 216 -9.04 5.46 6.49
C PHE A 216 -10.43 6.11 6.39
N THR A 217 -11.27 5.55 5.53
CA THR A 217 -12.66 5.98 5.38
C THR A 217 -13.60 4.88 5.89
N PRO A 218 -14.64 5.21 6.67
CA PRO A 218 -15.64 4.23 7.06
C PRO A 218 -16.37 3.71 5.81
N ARG A 219 -16.65 2.40 5.77
CA ARG A 219 -17.38 1.75 4.68
C ARG A 219 -18.57 0.98 5.25
N PHE A 220 -19.75 1.26 4.73
CA PHE A 220 -20.99 0.61 5.14
C PHE A 220 -21.49 -0.29 4.01
N TYR A 221 -22.01 -1.45 4.39
CA TYR A 221 -22.73 -2.35 3.48
C TYR A 221 -24.21 -2.28 3.83
N VAL A 222 -25.01 -1.76 2.91
CA VAL A 222 -26.48 -1.73 3.06
C VAL A 222 -27.03 -3.03 2.50
N ARG A 223 -27.85 -3.73 3.30
CA ARG A 223 -28.60 -4.90 2.86
C ARG A 223 -30.09 -4.63 3.07
N SER A 224 -30.88 -4.80 2.03
CA SER A 224 -32.34 -4.75 2.13
C SER A 224 -32.87 -6.01 2.84
N ALA A 225 -33.88 -5.85 3.70
CA ALA A 225 -34.64 -6.96 4.25
C ALA A 225 -35.64 -7.55 3.22
N ARG A 226 -35.93 -6.80 2.15
CA ARG A 226 -36.69 -7.29 0.99
C ARG A 226 -35.72 -7.95 0.02
N SER A 227 -36.13 -9.08 -0.55
CA SER A 227 -35.49 -9.64 -1.74
C SER A 227 -35.62 -8.64 -2.87
N ASP A 228 -34.50 -8.02 -3.28
CA ASP A 228 -34.47 -7.27 -4.53
C ASP A 228 -34.86 -8.23 -5.68
N PRO A 229 -35.56 -7.76 -6.73
CA PRO A 229 -35.72 -8.57 -7.93
C PRO A 229 -34.33 -9.03 -8.38
N PRO A 230 -34.18 -10.29 -8.82
CA PRO A 230 -32.88 -10.81 -9.19
C PRO A 230 -32.27 -9.87 -10.24
N LEU A 231 -31.10 -9.31 -9.93
CA LEU A 231 -30.28 -8.66 -10.95
C LEU A 231 -30.15 -9.67 -12.08
N VAL A 232 -30.33 -9.24 -13.34
CA VAL A 232 -30.01 -10.09 -14.50
C VAL A 232 -28.61 -10.60 -14.25
N ALA A 233 -28.49 -11.91 -14.02
CA ALA A 233 -27.21 -12.50 -13.73
C ALA A 233 -26.31 -12.13 -14.91
N PRO A 234 -25.14 -11.49 -14.67
CA PRO A 234 -24.19 -11.34 -15.75
C PRO A 234 -23.96 -12.74 -16.35
N PRO A 235 -23.68 -12.85 -17.66
CA PRO A 235 -23.31 -14.12 -18.26
C PRO A 235 -22.33 -14.83 -17.32
N ARG A 236 -22.62 -16.09 -17.00
CA ARG A 236 -21.68 -16.92 -16.23
C ARG A 236 -20.49 -17.18 -17.13
N ASP A 237 -19.60 -16.20 -17.24
CA ASP A 237 -18.25 -16.45 -17.67
C ASP A 237 -17.65 -17.22 -16.48
N GLY A 238 -17.62 -18.54 -16.63
CA GLY A 238 -17.26 -19.54 -15.63
C GLY A 238 -15.80 -19.50 -15.19
N ASP A 239 -15.33 -18.31 -14.83
CA ASP A 239 -13.97 -18.08 -14.37
C ASP A 239 -13.97 -18.19 -12.84
N ASP A 240 -13.54 -19.35 -12.34
CA ASP A 240 -13.27 -19.59 -10.91
C ASP A 240 -12.08 -18.72 -10.46
N PHE A 241 -12.36 -17.46 -10.17
CA PHE A 241 -11.38 -16.53 -9.61
C PHE A 241 -10.90 -17.04 -8.25
N LEU A 242 -9.58 -16.98 -8.04
CA LEU A 242 -8.98 -17.35 -6.76
C LEU A 242 -9.49 -16.42 -5.64
N ALA A 243 -10.07 -17.01 -4.62
CA ALA A 243 -10.29 -16.39 -3.32
C ALA A 243 -9.13 -16.73 -2.39
N LEU A 244 -8.65 -15.74 -1.63
CA LEU A 244 -7.70 -15.97 -0.54
C LEU A 244 -8.50 -15.81 0.76
N ASP A 245 -8.50 -16.86 1.57
CA ASP A 245 -9.17 -16.93 2.87
C ASP A 245 -8.45 -16.12 3.95
#